data_AF-A0A0A0LBQ8-F1
#
_entry.id   AF-A0A0A0LBQ8-F1
#
_cell.length_a   1.000
_cell.length_b   1.000
_cell.length_c   1.000
_cell.angle_alpha   90.00
_cell.angle_beta   90.00
_cell.angle_gamma   90.00
#
_symmetry.space_group_name_H-M   'P 1'
#
loop_
_entity.id
_entity.type
_entity.pdbx_description
1 polymer ?
#
loop_
_entity_poly.entity_id
_entity_poly.type
_entity_poly.pdbx_seq_one_letter_code
_entity_poly.pdbx_strand_id
1 'polypeptide(L)'
;MLMRYWAVDIDEEHDHKVRPTITTYKYYNYTSVYIHHATINDLEYNTKYFYEIRSGDAMRRFFFTTPPMASPDAPYIFNIIGNLGETYDSNQMFVHYYSNSKGQAVLFVGDLSYADNHSFHDNRKWNQSGTLEDTLLIRSGSSDSSLNDCEEVADTVREVSLEYYSVVESESMIFSAFLTKIHLR
;
A
#
# COMPACT_ATOMS: atom_id res chain seq x y z
N MET A 1 14.17 -11.72 4.51
CA MET A 1 13.86 -10.35 4.05
C MET A 1 13.68 -9.45 5.26
N LEU A 2 14.17 -8.22 5.22
CA LEU A 2 14.11 -7.28 6.34
C LEU A 2 13.62 -5.94 5.83
N MET A 3 12.71 -5.30 6.57
CA MET A 3 12.27 -3.95 6.29
C MET A 3 12.83 -3.01 7.35
N ARG A 4 13.35 -1.86 6.91
CA ARG A 4 13.84 -0.79 7.78
C ARG A 4 13.04 0.48 7.54
N TYR A 5 12.84 1.28 8.56
CA TYR A 5 12.12 2.55 8.44
C TYR A 5 12.66 3.61 9.41
N TRP A 6 12.55 4.88 9.02
CA TRP A 6 13.01 6.04 9.81
C TRP A 6 12.23 7.30 9.43
N ALA A 7 12.07 8.22 10.38
CA ALA A 7 11.47 9.53 10.11
C ALA A 7 12.48 10.40 9.34
N VAL A 8 12.00 11.28 8.45
CA VAL A 8 12.86 12.18 7.64
C VAL A 8 13.76 13.07 8.50
N ASP A 9 13.27 13.51 9.65
CA ASP A 9 13.97 14.46 10.53
C ASP A 9 14.94 13.76 11.50
N ILE A 10 15.07 12.44 11.41
CA ILE A 10 15.99 11.62 12.19
C ILE A 10 17.02 11.03 11.23
N ASP A 11 18.32 11.13 11.55
CA ASP A 11 19.40 10.58 10.74
C ASP A 11 19.20 9.06 10.50
N GLU A 12 19.59 8.57 9.30
CA GLU A 12 19.45 7.15 8.87
C GLU A 12 20.06 6.14 9.87
N GLU A 13 20.95 6.60 10.76
CA GLU A 13 21.61 5.80 11.80
C GLU A 13 20.64 5.27 12.89
N HIS A 14 19.45 5.85 13.01
CA HIS A 14 18.40 5.43 13.96
C HIS A 14 17.26 4.68 13.27
N ASP A 15 17.58 3.82 12.28
CA ASP A 15 16.60 3.02 11.56
C ASP A 15 15.97 1.92 12.43
N HIS A 16 14.64 1.92 12.50
CA HIS A 16 13.89 0.83 13.10
C HIS A 16 13.79 -0.34 12.12
N LYS A 17 13.68 -1.56 12.64
CA LYS A 17 13.65 -2.80 11.86
C LYS A 17 12.41 -3.61 12.17
N VAL A 18 11.72 -4.08 11.13
CA VAL A 18 10.59 -5.00 11.26
C VAL A 18 10.76 -6.20 10.34
N ARG A 19 10.37 -7.37 10.83
CA ARG A 19 10.34 -8.61 10.07
C ARG A 19 8.90 -8.85 9.59
N PRO A 20 8.67 -9.00 8.29
CA PRO A 20 7.34 -9.31 7.78
C PRO A 20 6.95 -10.75 8.09
N THR A 21 5.66 -10.98 8.23
CA THR A 21 5.06 -12.31 8.13
C THR A 21 4.88 -12.66 6.67
N ILE A 22 5.23 -13.89 6.27
CA ILE A 22 5.15 -14.33 4.88
C ILE A 22 3.99 -15.32 4.73
N THR A 23 3.13 -15.08 3.75
CA THR A 23 2.00 -15.95 3.42
C THR A 23 2.00 -16.27 1.92
N THR A 24 1.33 -17.37 1.58
CA THR A 24 0.99 -17.74 0.19
C THR A 24 -0.40 -18.35 0.19
N TYR A 25 -1.09 -18.30 -0.95
CA TYR A 25 -2.38 -18.94 -1.14
C TYR A 25 -2.46 -19.67 -2.48
N LYS A 26 -3.47 -20.55 -2.59
CA LYS A 26 -3.83 -21.21 -3.84
C LYS A 26 -5.29 -20.97 -4.15
N TYR A 27 -5.60 -20.76 -5.42
CA TYR A 27 -6.96 -20.56 -5.90
C TYR A 27 -7.12 -21.26 -7.25
N TYR A 28 -7.98 -22.29 -7.34
CA TYR A 28 -8.01 -23.23 -8.48
C TYR A 28 -6.60 -23.70 -8.90
N ASN A 29 -6.18 -23.37 -10.12
CA ASN A 29 -4.89 -23.71 -10.70
C ASN A 29 -3.83 -22.62 -10.49
N TYR A 30 -4.16 -21.54 -9.78
CA TYR A 30 -3.25 -20.47 -9.43
C TYR A 30 -2.59 -20.71 -8.07
N THR A 31 -1.30 -20.40 -7.97
CA THR A 31 -0.55 -20.31 -6.71
C THR A 31 0.04 -18.91 -6.63
N SER A 32 -0.18 -18.22 -5.52
CA SER A 32 0.33 -16.87 -5.31
C SER A 32 1.85 -16.86 -5.21
N VAL A 33 2.42 -15.70 -5.49
CA VAL A 33 3.78 -15.37 -5.08
C VAL A 33 3.86 -15.22 -3.56
N TYR A 34 5.06 -14.98 -3.01
CA TYR A 34 5.20 -14.69 -1.59
C TYR A 34 4.65 -13.30 -1.27
N ILE A 35 3.70 -13.26 -0.33
CA ILE A 35 3.07 -12.05 0.18
C ILE A 35 3.71 -11.76 1.54
N HIS A 36 4.30 -10.59 1.70
CA HIS A 36 4.96 -10.18 2.93
C HIS A 36 4.13 -9.09 3.57
N HIS A 37 3.75 -9.28 4.83
CA HIS A 37 2.97 -8.32 5.60
C HIS A 37 3.76 -7.83 6.81
N ALA A 38 3.93 -6.52 6.95
CA ALA A 38 4.61 -5.89 8.07
C ALA A 38 3.77 -4.76 8.65
N THR A 39 3.56 -4.79 9.97
CA THR A 39 2.87 -3.74 10.71
C THR A 39 3.89 -2.90 11.46
N ILE A 40 3.83 -1.58 11.29
CA ILE A 40 4.61 -0.61 12.04
C ILE A 40 3.66 0.13 12.99
N ASN A 41 4.05 0.25 14.25
CA ASN A 41 3.26 0.87 15.31
C ASN A 41 3.98 2.08 15.90
N ASP A 42 3.23 2.84 16.71
CA ASP A 42 3.73 3.96 17.51
C ASP A 42 4.42 5.05 16.69
N LEU A 43 3.95 5.28 15.47
CA LEU A 43 4.45 6.35 14.61
C LEU A 43 4.04 7.73 15.14
N GLU A 44 4.87 8.72 14.85
CA GLU A 44 4.59 10.13 15.12
C GLU A 44 3.61 10.68 14.08
N TYR A 45 2.74 11.60 14.50
CA TYR A 45 1.78 12.25 13.60
C TYR A 45 2.44 13.24 12.65
N ASN A 46 1.80 13.50 11.51
CA ASN A 46 2.23 14.48 10.51
C ASN A 46 3.71 14.38 10.15
N THR A 47 4.24 13.16 10.14
CA THR A 47 5.66 12.87 10.00
C THR A 47 5.87 12.02 8.76
N LYS A 48 6.84 12.43 7.95
CA LYS A 48 7.24 11.66 6.77
C LYS A 48 8.23 10.58 7.20
N TYR A 49 7.95 9.35 6.81
CA TYR A 49 8.80 8.19 7.04
C TYR A 49 9.31 7.65 5.73
N PHE A 50 10.60 7.33 5.68
CA PHE A 50 11.16 6.45 4.66
C PHE A 50 11.08 5.01 5.15
N TYR A 51 10.88 4.09 4.23
CA TYR A 51 11.11 2.68 4.48
C TYR A 51 11.84 2.03 3.31
N GLU A 52 12.72 1.09 3.63
CA GLU A 52 13.40 0.26 2.66
C GLU A 52 13.08 -1.21 2.85
N ILE A 53 13.03 -1.90 1.73
CA ILE A 53 12.86 -3.33 1.65
C ILE A 53 14.14 -3.90 1.04
N ARG A 54 14.82 -4.79 1.77
CA ARG A 54 16.08 -5.39 1.34
C ARG A 54 16.02 -6.91 1.28
N SER A 55 16.49 -7.48 0.17
CA SER A 55 16.76 -8.91 0.02
C SER A 55 18.00 -9.11 -0.85
N GLY A 56 19.03 -9.76 -0.29
CA GLY A 56 20.34 -9.83 -0.96
C GLY A 56 20.87 -8.43 -1.26
N ASP A 57 21.28 -8.22 -2.51
CA ASP A 57 21.79 -6.94 -3.04
C ASP A 57 20.68 -6.04 -3.61
N ALA A 58 19.45 -6.55 -3.71
CA ALA A 58 18.31 -5.76 -4.19
C ALA A 58 17.70 -4.94 -3.04
N MET A 59 17.54 -3.63 -3.30
CA MET A 59 16.97 -2.66 -2.38
C MET A 59 15.95 -1.79 -3.12
N ARG A 60 14.78 -1.57 -2.52
CA ARG A 60 13.83 -0.53 -2.93
C ARG A 60 13.46 0.33 -1.73
N ARG A 61 13.40 1.65 -1.95
CA ARG A 61 13.07 2.65 -0.93
C ARG A 61 11.80 3.37 -1.35
N PHE A 62 10.94 3.59 -0.38
CA PHE A 62 9.66 4.26 -0.52
C PHE A 62 9.47 5.23 0.65
N PHE A 63 8.37 5.98 0.64
CA PHE A 63 8.00 6.84 1.76
C PHE A 63 6.48 6.89 1.94
N PHE A 64 6.05 7.26 3.13
CA PHE A 64 4.68 7.65 3.43
C PHE A 64 4.71 8.83 4.43
N THR A 65 3.59 9.51 4.58
CA THR A 65 3.43 10.57 5.59
C THR A 65 2.25 10.20 6.47
N THR A 66 2.47 10.11 7.77
CA THR A 66 1.37 9.87 8.72
C THR A 66 0.41 11.06 8.73
N PRO A 67 -0.89 10.84 8.94
CA PRO A 67 -1.84 11.93 9.04
C PRO A 67 -1.56 12.81 10.28
N PRO A 68 -2.09 14.04 10.33
CA PRO A 68 -2.12 14.81 11.56
C PRO A 68 -2.91 14.07 12.63
N MET A 69 -2.67 14.42 13.90
CA MET A 69 -3.47 13.92 15.01
C MET A 69 -4.95 14.25 14.78
N ALA A 70 -5.82 13.26 15.01
CA ALA A 70 -7.26 13.44 14.86
C ALA A 70 -7.74 14.58 15.77
N SER A 71 -8.44 15.54 15.16
CA SER A 71 -9.03 16.70 15.84
C SER A 71 -10.20 17.19 14.99
N PRO A 72 -11.27 17.75 15.60
CA PRO A 72 -12.41 18.29 14.86
C PRO A 72 -12.04 19.29 13.75
N ASP A 73 -10.90 19.99 13.92
CA ASP A 73 -10.44 21.03 13.01
C ASP A 73 -9.24 20.61 12.14
N ALA A 74 -8.78 19.35 12.23
CA ALA A 74 -7.63 18.89 11.44
C ALA A 74 -8.04 18.65 9.97
N PRO A 75 -7.54 19.45 9.00
CA PRO A 75 -7.87 19.23 7.61
C PRO A 75 -7.16 17.98 7.09
N TYR A 76 -7.90 17.10 6.42
CA TYR A 76 -7.33 15.97 5.72
C TYR A 76 -8.11 15.71 4.43
N ILE A 77 -7.39 15.54 3.32
CA ILE A 77 -7.99 15.39 2.00
C ILE A 77 -7.90 13.93 1.56
N PHE A 78 -9.04 13.25 1.55
CA PHE A 78 -9.18 11.94 0.92
C PHE A 78 -9.54 12.09 -0.56
N ASN A 79 -8.81 11.39 -1.41
CA ASN A 79 -9.29 11.11 -2.76
C ASN A 79 -10.16 9.87 -2.71
N ILE A 80 -11.25 9.86 -3.47
CA ILE A 80 -12.18 8.74 -3.51
C ILE A 80 -12.05 8.09 -4.89
N ILE A 81 -11.75 6.79 -4.92
CA ILE A 81 -11.64 6.00 -6.13
C ILE A 81 -12.48 4.75 -5.96
N GLY A 82 -13.24 4.34 -6.97
CA GLY A 82 -13.98 3.08 -6.95
C GLY A 82 -14.00 2.47 -8.34
N ASN A 83 -14.29 1.18 -8.43
CA ASN A 83 -14.38 0.42 -9.69
C ASN A 83 -13.15 0.63 -10.56
N LEU A 84 -11.97 0.33 -9.99
CA LEU A 84 -10.70 0.66 -10.61
C LEU A 84 -10.49 -0.17 -11.88
N GLY A 85 -10.45 -1.49 -11.75
CA GLY A 85 -10.20 -2.43 -12.84
C GLY A 85 -8.92 -2.18 -13.62
N GLU A 86 -8.75 -2.94 -14.70
CA GLU A 86 -7.59 -2.86 -15.59
C GLU A 86 -8.02 -2.43 -17.00
N THR A 87 -8.46 -1.18 -17.13
CA THR A 87 -8.91 -0.65 -18.42
C THR A 87 -8.09 0.58 -18.84
N TYR A 88 -8.24 0.97 -20.11
CA TYR A 88 -7.67 2.24 -20.59
C TYR A 88 -8.22 3.44 -19.80
N ASP A 89 -9.51 3.41 -19.45
CA ASP A 89 -10.15 4.48 -18.67
C ASP A 89 -9.60 4.53 -17.24
N SER A 90 -9.30 3.38 -16.65
CA SER A 90 -8.56 3.28 -15.38
C SER A 90 -7.22 4.02 -15.50
N ASN A 91 -6.44 3.75 -16.55
CA ASN A 91 -5.16 4.44 -16.81
C ASN A 91 -5.31 5.97 -16.90
N GLN A 92 -6.35 6.46 -17.57
CA GLN A 92 -6.64 7.89 -17.66
C GLN A 92 -7.00 8.50 -16.29
N MET A 93 -7.71 7.78 -15.44
CA MET A 93 -7.97 8.18 -14.05
C MET A 93 -6.65 8.37 -13.28
N PHE A 94 -5.69 7.45 -13.42
CA PHE A 94 -4.38 7.57 -12.78
C PHE A 94 -3.60 8.80 -13.27
N VAL A 95 -3.59 9.06 -14.58
CA VAL A 95 -2.93 10.26 -15.13
C VAL A 95 -3.57 11.53 -14.57
N HIS A 96 -4.90 11.56 -14.47
CA HIS A 96 -5.62 12.69 -13.89
C HIS A 96 -5.28 12.88 -12.41
N TYR A 97 -5.29 11.80 -11.63
CA TYR A 97 -4.86 11.78 -10.24
C TYR A 97 -3.44 12.32 -10.08
N TYR A 98 -2.50 11.83 -10.87
CA TYR A 98 -1.10 12.22 -10.80
C TYR A 98 -0.89 13.70 -11.15
N SER A 99 -1.68 14.21 -12.09
CA SER A 99 -1.52 15.59 -12.57
C SER A 99 -2.08 16.64 -11.60
N ASN A 100 -3.11 16.31 -10.81
CA ASN A 100 -3.90 17.33 -10.09
C ASN A 100 -4.21 17.01 -8.62
N SER A 101 -3.83 15.85 -8.10
CA SER A 101 -4.16 15.46 -6.73
C SER A 101 -3.41 16.30 -5.68
N LYS A 102 -4.17 16.85 -4.73
CA LYS A 102 -3.69 17.34 -3.43
C LYS A 102 -4.00 16.37 -2.28
N GLY A 103 -4.56 15.20 -2.60
CA GLY A 103 -5.04 14.28 -1.58
C GLY A 103 -3.89 13.55 -0.89
N GLN A 104 -4.11 13.28 0.39
CA GLN A 104 -3.15 12.71 1.34
C GLN A 104 -3.43 11.24 1.63
N ALA A 105 -4.54 10.71 1.13
CA ALA A 105 -4.90 9.30 1.16
C ALA A 105 -5.90 9.00 0.05
N VAL A 106 -6.02 7.72 -0.33
CA VAL A 106 -7.09 7.24 -1.22
C VAL A 106 -8.04 6.35 -0.42
N LEU A 107 -9.32 6.68 -0.44
CA LEU A 107 -10.40 5.80 -0.01
C LEU A 107 -10.88 5.00 -1.24
N PHE A 108 -10.69 3.67 -1.20
CA PHE A 108 -11.13 2.78 -2.27
C PHE A 108 -12.53 2.25 -2.00
N VAL A 109 -13.44 2.53 -2.92
CA VAL A 109 -14.88 2.25 -2.84
C VAL A 109 -15.28 1.13 -3.79
N GLY A 110 -15.01 -0.10 -3.37
CA GLY A 110 -15.41 -1.31 -4.08
C GLY A 110 -14.54 -1.64 -5.30
N ASP A 111 -14.68 -2.88 -5.74
CA ASP A 111 -14.15 -3.51 -6.96
C ASP A 111 -12.77 -3.01 -7.45
N LEU A 112 -11.74 -3.77 -7.08
CA LEU A 112 -10.35 -3.48 -7.42
C LEU A 112 -9.95 -4.07 -8.77
N SER A 113 -9.87 -5.39 -8.88
CA SER A 113 -9.26 -6.05 -10.04
C SER A 113 -10.23 -6.62 -11.08
N TYR A 114 -11.49 -6.85 -10.70
CA TYR A 114 -12.46 -7.61 -11.50
C TYR A 114 -11.91 -8.96 -12.01
N ALA A 115 -11.02 -9.60 -11.24
CA ALA A 115 -10.40 -10.88 -11.60
C ALA A 115 -11.44 -12.01 -11.78
N ASP A 116 -12.58 -11.90 -11.10
CA ASP A 116 -13.72 -12.81 -11.15
C ASP A 116 -14.45 -12.81 -12.51
N ASN A 117 -14.32 -11.74 -13.30
CA ASN A 117 -14.85 -11.68 -14.66
C ASN A 117 -14.04 -12.51 -15.68
N HIS A 118 -12.96 -13.15 -15.25
CA HIS A 118 -12.12 -13.99 -16.10
C HIS A 118 -12.31 -15.49 -15.80
N SER A 119 -12.03 -16.35 -16.79
CA SER A 119 -12.09 -17.80 -16.62
C SER A 119 -11.29 -18.26 -15.40
N PHE A 120 -11.94 -19.04 -14.52
CA PHE A 120 -11.40 -19.53 -13.24
C PHE A 120 -11.07 -18.43 -12.21
N HIS A 121 -11.65 -17.24 -12.37
CA HIS A 121 -11.34 -16.03 -11.62
C HIS A 121 -9.83 -15.80 -11.60
N ASP A 122 -9.26 -15.48 -12.74
CA ASP A 122 -7.82 -15.49 -12.96
C ASP A 122 -7.09 -14.56 -11.99
N ASN A 123 -6.53 -15.11 -10.90
CA ASN A 123 -5.87 -14.35 -9.85
C ASN A 123 -4.55 -13.69 -10.31
N ARG A 124 -4.09 -13.95 -11.53
CA ARG A 124 -3.04 -13.14 -12.17
C ARG A 124 -3.50 -11.69 -12.38
N LYS A 125 -4.80 -11.43 -12.46
CA LYS A 125 -5.39 -10.09 -12.51
C LYS A 125 -5.23 -9.33 -11.20
N TRP A 126 -5.28 -10.00 -10.05
CA TRP A 126 -4.91 -9.34 -8.78
C TRP A 126 -3.48 -8.82 -8.80
N ASN A 127 -2.53 -9.55 -9.41
CA ASN A 127 -1.14 -9.10 -9.52
C ASN A 127 -0.97 -7.89 -10.46
N GLN A 128 -1.73 -7.88 -11.57
CA GLN A 128 -1.68 -6.80 -12.58
C GLN A 128 -2.30 -5.50 -12.03
N SER A 129 -3.47 -5.60 -11.40
CA SER A 129 -4.15 -4.49 -10.74
C SER A 129 -3.31 -3.91 -9.62
N GLY A 130 -2.64 -4.76 -8.84
CA GLY A 130 -1.73 -4.29 -7.81
C GLY A 130 -0.60 -3.42 -8.39
N THR A 131 -0.05 -3.76 -9.55
CA THR A 131 1.01 -2.94 -10.16
C THR A 131 0.51 -1.52 -10.52
N LEU A 132 -0.78 -1.36 -10.85
CA LEU A 132 -1.39 -0.06 -11.10
C LEU A 132 -1.65 0.70 -9.79
N GLU A 133 -2.15 0.00 -8.76
CA GLU A 133 -2.38 0.56 -7.43
C GLU A 133 -1.08 1.07 -6.77
N ASP A 134 0.03 0.35 -6.94
CA ASP A 134 1.38 0.78 -6.50
C ASP A 134 1.67 2.24 -6.93
N THR A 135 1.26 2.61 -8.14
CA THR A 135 1.50 3.95 -8.69
C THR A 135 0.70 5.05 -7.96
N LEU A 136 -0.48 4.73 -7.40
CA LEU A 136 -1.27 5.68 -6.59
C LEU A 136 -0.69 5.85 -5.20
N LEU A 137 -0.36 4.73 -4.56
CA LEU A 137 -0.07 4.69 -3.12
C LEU A 137 1.27 5.30 -2.77
N ILE A 138 2.24 5.21 -3.68
CA ILE A 138 3.56 5.85 -3.53
C ILE A 138 3.43 7.39 -3.43
N ARG A 139 2.35 7.99 -3.94
CA ARG A 139 2.13 9.45 -3.88
C ARG A 139 1.05 9.89 -2.89
N SER A 140 0.01 9.09 -2.67
CA SER A 140 -0.96 9.39 -1.60
C SER A 140 -0.35 9.15 -0.23
N GLY A 141 0.59 8.22 -0.07
CA GLY A 141 1.10 7.81 1.23
C GLY A 141 0.15 6.89 2.00
N SER A 142 -1.02 6.51 1.44
CA SER A 142 -1.89 5.42 1.92
C SER A 142 -3.13 5.07 1.07
N SER A 143 -3.64 3.85 1.25
CA SER A 143 -5.02 3.43 0.90
C SER A 143 -5.74 2.72 2.03
N ASP A 144 -7.07 2.83 2.03
CA ASP A 144 -8.01 1.97 2.76
C ASP A 144 -9.03 1.37 1.79
N SER A 145 -9.23 0.05 1.85
CA SER A 145 -10.10 -0.73 0.96
C SER A 145 -11.29 -1.40 1.67
N SER A 146 -11.50 -1.18 2.98
CA SER A 146 -12.67 -1.72 3.68
C SER A 146 -13.85 -0.76 3.65
N LEU A 147 -14.77 -0.96 2.71
CA LEU A 147 -16.05 -0.22 2.65
C LEU A 147 -17.28 -1.02 3.11
N ASN A 148 -17.05 -2.14 3.79
CA ASN A 148 -18.13 -2.86 4.48
C ASN A 148 -18.29 -2.47 5.96
N ASP A 149 -17.37 -1.68 6.53
CA ASP A 149 -17.39 -1.27 7.95
C ASP A 149 -17.20 0.25 8.08
N CYS A 150 -18.15 1.04 7.58
CA CYS A 150 -18.09 2.52 7.61
C CYS A 150 -18.53 3.17 8.93
N GLU A 151 -18.34 2.54 10.09
CA GLU A 151 -18.73 3.17 11.37
C GLU A 151 -17.58 3.66 12.28
N GLU A 152 -16.31 3.52 11.92
CA GLU A 152 -15.23 4.00 12.81
C GLU A 152 -14.03 4.55 12.03
N VAL A 153 -14.21 5.70 11.39
CA VAL A 153 -13.14 6.45 10.70
C VAL A 153 -12.87 7.74 11.46
N ALA A 154 -12.41 7.62 12.71
CA ALA A 154 -11.70 8.69 13.42
C ALA A 154 -11.34 8.21 14.82
N ASP A 155 -10.30 7.40 14.93
CA ASP A 155 -9.39 7.57 16.05
C ASP A 155 -7.97 7.15 15.62
N THR A 156 -7.00 7.88 16.14
CA THR A 156 -5.59 7.50 16.32
C THR A 156 -4.87 6.65 15.24
N VAL A 157 -4.56 7.23 14.07
CA VAL A 157 -3.60 6.57 13.14
C VAL A 157 -2.18 6.62 13.70
N ARG A 158 -1.76 5.54 14.36
CA ARG A 158 -0.35 5.28 14.72
C ARG A 158 0.15 3.94 14.19
N GLU A 159 -0.67 3.27 13.38
CA GLU A 159 -0.41 1.95 12.82
C GLU A 159 -0.45 2.02 11.28
N VAL A 160 0.60 1.49 10.66
CA VAL A 160 0.72 1.38 9.20
C VAL A 160 1.02 -0.07 8.85
N SER A 161 0.15 -0.70 8.07
CA SER A 161 0.35 -2.03 7.51
C SER A 161 0.84 -1.96 6.07
N LEU A 162 2.00 -2.55 5.84
CA LEU A 162 2.68 -2.65 4.55
C LEU A 162 2.57 -4.08 4.04
N GLU A 163 2.15 -4.23 2.80
CA GLU A 163 2.15 -5.52 2.11
C GLU A 163 2.99 -5.42 0.85
N TYR A 164 3.85 -6.40 0.59
CA TYR A 164 4.62 -6.40 -0.63
C TYR A 164 4.81 -7.81 -1.17
N TYR A 165 4.97 -7.90 -2.48
CA TYR A 165 4.99 -9.12 -3.23
C TYR A 165 6.40 -9.33 -3.78
N SER A 166 6.90 -10.56 -3.65
CA SER A 166 8.21 -10.91 -4.17
C SER A 166 8.17 -12.14 -5.07
N VAL A 167 8.78 -12.01 -6.25
CA VAL A 167 9.08 -13.12 -7.15
C VAL A 167 10.58 -13.37 -7.11
N VAL A 168 10.97 -14.63 -6.94
CA VAL A 168 12.37 -15.04 -7.04
C VAL A 168 12.58 -15.58 -8.46
N GLU A 169 13.16 -14.75 -9.34
CA GLU A 169 13.58 -15.17 -10.69
C GLU A 169 15.10 -15.11 -10.78
N SER A 170 15.74 -16.27 -10.92
CA SER A 170 17.18 -16.48 -11.21
C SER A 170 18.08 -15.28 -10.90
N GLU A 171 18.45 -15.15 -9.62
CA GLU A 171 19.38 -14.15 -9.05
C GLU A 171 18.89 -12.69 -8.95
N SER A 172 17.68 -12.38 -9.39
CA SER A 172 17.07 -11.05 -9.24
C SER A 172 15.71 -11.11 -8.54
N MET A 173 15.49 -10.23 -7.56
CA MET A 173 14.24 -10.18 -6.80
C MET A 173 13.49 -8.90 -7.18
N ILE A 174 12.29 -9.06 -7.73
CA ILE A 174 11.39 -7.94 -8.05
C ILE A 174 10.46 -7.73 -6.84
N PHE A 175 10.41 -6.49 -6.33
CA PHE A 175 9.52 -6.10 -5.22
C PHE A 175 8.46 -5.12 -5.71
N SER A 176 7.21 -5.50 -5.64
CA SER A 176 6.07 -4.59 -5.75
C SER A 176 5.54 -4.38 -4.33
N ALA A 177 5.45 -3.14 -3.87
CA ALA A 177 5.23 -2.82 -2.46
C ALA A 177 4.06 -1.84 -2.29
N PHE A 178 3.09 -2.29 -1.51
CA PHE A 178 1.80 -1.67 -1.28
C PHE A 178 1.73 -1.18 0.16
N LEU A 179 1.16 0.01 0.35
CA LEU A 179 0.57 0.34 1.64
C LEU A 179 -0.86 -0.20 1.67
N THR A 180 -1.06 -1.38 2.23
CA THR A 180 -2.35 -2.06 2.13
C THR A 180 -3.39 -1.47 3.07
N LYS A 181 -2.97 -0.99 4.25
CA LYS A 181 -3.93 -0.48 5.22
C LYS A 181 -3.28 0.48 6.22
N ILE A 182 -3.82 1.68 6.33
CA ILE A 182 -3.69 2.47 7.55
C ILE A 182 -4.84 2.06 8.46
N HIS A 183 -4.52 1.54 9.64
CA HIS A 183 -5.55 1.25 10.62
C HIS A 183 -5.87 2.53 11.38
N LEU A 184 -7.05 3.08 11.07
CA LEU A 184 -7.74 4.08 11.88
C LEU A 184 -8.37 3.28 13.04
N ARG A 185 -7.96 3.56 14.28
CA ARG A 185 -8.49 2.90 15.49
C ARG A 185 -8.87 3.92 16.53
#